data_AF-A0A812UI58-F1
#
_entry.id   AF-A0A812UI58-F1
#
_cell.length_a   1.000
_cell.length_b   1.000
_cell.length_c   1.000
_cell.angle_alpha   90.00
_cell.angle_beta   90.00
_cell.angle_gamma   90.00
#
_symmetry.space_group_name_H-M   'P 1'
#
loop_
_entity.id
_entity.type
_entity.pdbx_description
1 polymer ?
#
loop_
_entity_poly.entity_id
_entity_poly.type
_entity_poly.pdbx_seq_one_letter_code
_entity_poly.pdbx_strand_id
1 'polypeptide(L)'
;MAGDVEASNIRVAVRCRPFNARERAEGAVRNALSCNDSTVQVMESTRLPKEFHYDHVFGCGATQEVVFQAVGLHLLDNAMNAYNGCIFAYGQTGSGKSHSIMGDVEDEVEQGILPRACTRLFSMLEGRRQDKGFEATVLASYLEIYNEKIFDLLTGGNPGELQVRNHPELGPIVPHLTECPVESFEEAYELLDFGAKRRAVAATQMNATSSRSHAVFTLQVRMVLAKPGGHVESQAKIHFVDLAGSERQKKSGAAGERLKEGIGINLSLTTLGRVISELAKPGARSVPAFRDSKLTLLLKDALMGNSRTELLACVSPSSFNLEETVSTLEFATRCKLVKTSAMKNEQSKAKASVRGMWEVVKGRRARGVAGPLNGYSLLEREGHYLISTEQLPPIIQTMYLIHNKDREHSAAMSLLSNQKEEVRAREVAVLQAQMASERAASEATLDDTHRALEDKTGFRV
;
A
#
# COMPACT_ATOMS: atom_id res chain seq x y z
N MET A 1 -11.72 -7.50 -23.22
CA MET A 1 -11.04 -8.80 -23.05
C MET A 1 -11.19 -9.18 -21.59
N ALA A 2 -11.77 -10.35 -21.30
CA ALA A 2 -11.88 -10.82 -19.92
C ALA A 2 -10.49 -11.28 -19.47
N GLY A 3 -9.90 -10.59 -18.49
CA GLY A 3 -8.69 -11.08 -17.83
C GLY A 3 -8.98 -12.42 -17.13
N ASP A 4 -7.96 -13.24 -16.91
CA ASP A 4 -8.10 -14.50 -16.18
C ASP A 4 -8.71 -14.23 -14.80
N VAL A 5 -9.93 -14.74 -14.59
CA VAL A 5 -10.66 -14.64 -13.33
C VAL A 5 -10.20 -15.78 -12.45
N GLU A 6 -9.46 -15.46 -11.40
CA GLU A 6 -9.00 -16.44 -10.43
C GLU A 6 -9.91 -16.43 -9.20
N ALA A 7 -10.64 -17.53 -9.03
CA ALA A 7 -11.39 -17.77 -7.81
C ALA A 7 -10.41 -18.15 -6.69
N SER A 8 -10.38 -17.36 -5.63
CA SER A 8 -9.56 -17.64 -4.44
C SER A 8 -10.38 -17.43 -3.17
N ASN A 9 -10.02 -18.13 -2.10
CA ASN A 9 -10.63 -17.89 -0.79
C ASN A 9 -9.93 -16.72 -0.10
N ILE A 10 -10.65 -16.01 0.77
CA ILE A 10 -10.01 -15.08 1.71
C ILE A 10 -9.01 -15.86 2.55
N ARG A 11 -7.74 -15.42 2.55
CA ARG A 11 -6.71 -15.98 3.42
C ARG A 11 -6.84 -15.40 4.82
N VAL A 12 -6.62 -16.21 5.83
CA VAL A 12 -6.82 -15.84 7.22
C VAL A 12 -5.58 -16.16 8.02
N ALA A 13 -5.04 -15.12 8.65
CA ALA A 13 -3.99 -15.23 9.63
C ALA A 13 -4.51 -14.84 11.02
N VAL A 14 -4.05 -15.53 12.07
CA VAL A 14 -4.33 -15.16 13.46
C VAL A 14 -3.07 -14.63 14.11
N ARG A 15 -3.15 -13.53 14.83
CA ARG A 15 -2.04 -12.99 15.64
C ARG A 15 -2.45 -12.86 17.10
N CYS A 16 -1.80 -13.65 17.95
CA CYS A 16 -1.91 -13.55 19.39
C CYS A 16 -0.79 -12.63 19.92
N ARG A 17 -1.15 -11.53 20.59
CA ARG A 17 -0.16 -10.64 21.22
C ARG A 17 0.30 -11.17 22.60
N PRO A 18 1.39 -10.64 23.18
CA PRO A 18 1.69 -10.84 24.60
C PRO A 18 0.64 -10.21 25.53
N PHE A 19 0.66 -10.58 26.82
CA PHE A 19 -0.13 -9.91 27.86
C PHE A 19 0.20 -8.43 27.98
N ASN A 20 -0.83 -7.58 28.00
CA ASN A 20 -0.66 -6.16 28.27
C ASN A 20 -0.54 -5.88 29.78
N ALA A 21 -0.16 -4.64 30.14
CA ALA A 21 0.06 -4.25 31.54
C ALA A 21 -1.20 -4.44 32.41
N ARG A 22 -2.38 -4.13 31.86
CA ARG A 22 -3.67 -4.28 32.56
C ARG A 22 -3.99 -5.74 32.86
N GLU A 23 -3.85 -6.62 31.89
CA GLU A 23 -4.10 -8.06 32.07
C GLU A 23 -3.15 -8.66 33.11
N ARG A 24 -1.88 -8.26 33.12
CA ARG A 24 -0.92 -8.67 34.14
C ARG A 24 -1.32 -8.18 35.53
N ALA A 25 -1.76 -6.93 35.64
CA ALA A 25 -2.24 -6.35 36.89
C ALA A 25 -3.54 -7.01 37.40
N GLU A 26 -4.42 -7.43 36.48
CA GLU A 26 -5.63 -8.20 36.78
C GLU A 26 -5.34 -9.67 37.12
N GLY A 27 -4.07 -10.10 37.10
CA GLY A 27 -3.65 -11.43 37.53
C GLY A 27 -3.64 -12.48 36.42
N ALA A 28 -3.56 -12.09 35.14
CA ALA A 28 -3.39 -13.05 34.05
C ALA A 28 -2.03 -13.74 34.15
N VAL A 29 -2.04 -15.00 34.60
CA VAL A 29 -0.84 -15.82 34.83
C VAL A 29 -0.58 -16.89 33.76
N ARG A 30 -1.61 -17.31 33.00
CA ARG A 30 -1.47 -18.36 31.98
C ARG A 30 -2.09 -17.92 30.67
N ASN A 31 -1.38 -18.19 29.58
CA ASN A 31 -1.90 -18.00 28.23
C ASN A 31 -3.06 -18.97 28.01
N ALA A 32 -4.24 -18.45 27.70
CA ALA A 32 -5.43 -19.24 27.39
C ALA A 32 -5.37 -19.82 25.96
N LEU A 33 -4.37 -19.43 25.17
CA LEU A 33 -4.16 -19.86 23.79
C LEU A 33 -2.86 -20.65 23.66
N SER A 34 -2.95 -21.80 23.00
CA SER A 34 -1.79 -22.51 22.47
C SER A 34 -1.76 -22.33 20.96
N CYS A 35 -0.67 -21.75 20.45
CA CYS A 35 -0.50 -21.42 19.03
C CYS A 35 0.63 -22.28 18.44
N ASN A 36 0.35 -22.93 17.32
CA ASN A 36 1.37 -23.46 16.40
C ASN A 36 1.26 -22.71 15.06
N ASP A 37 1.96 -23.12 13.99
CA ASP A 37 2.01 -22.38 12.72
C ASP A 37 0.66 -22.25 11.98
N SER A 38 -0.30 -23.16 12.21
CA SER A 38 -1.58 -23.21 11.47
C SER A 38 -2.82 -23.41 12.36
N THR A 39 -2.64 -23.58 13.65
CA THR A 39 -3.64 -24.03 14.61
C THR A 39 -3.55 -23.19 15.87
N VAL A 40 -4.72 -22.80 16.38
CA VAL A 40 -4.86 -22.18 17.70
C VAL A 40 -5.84 -23.00 18.52
N GLN A 41 -5.39 -23.43 19.68
CA GLN A 41 -6.21 -24.11 20.67
C GLN A 41 -6.57 -23.15 21.80
N VAL A 42 -7.86 -23.03 22.07
CA VAL A 42 -8.42 -22.23 23.16
C VAL A 42 -8.65 -23.15 24.35
N MET A 43 -7.91 -22.90 25.44
CA MET A 43 -7.99 -23.65 26.68
C MET A 43 -9.00 -22.99 27.63
N GLU A 44 -10.18 -23.60 27.77
CA GLU A 44 -11.17 -23.24 28.81
C GLU A 44 -10.99 -24.16 30.02
N SER A 45 -10.94 -23.61 31.23
CA SER A 45 -10.72 -24.41 32.46
C SER A 45 -11.80 -25.45 32.74
N THR A 46 -13.01 -25.25 32.20
CA THR A 46 -14.20 -26.06 32.46
C THR A 46 -14.67 -26.87 31.23
N ARG A 47 -14.00 -26.76 30.09
CA ARG A 47 -14.42 -27.41 28.83
C ARG A 47 -13.24 -28.01 28.08
N LEU A 48 -13.55 -28.93 27.17
CA LEU A 48 -12.55 -29.45 26.24
C LEU A 48 -11.98 -28.28 25.41
N PRO A 49 -10.66 -28.29 25.12
CA PRO A 49 -10.05 -27.28 24.28
C PRO A 49 -10.75 -27.18 22.93
N LYS A 50 -11.02 -25.95 22.47
CA LYS A 50 -11.54 -25.70 21.13
C LYS A 50 -10.39 -25.43 20.18
N GLU A 51 -10.34 -26.13 19.07
CA GLU A 51 -9.27 -26.02 18.09
C GLU A 51 -9.77 -25.34 16.81
N PHE A 52 -8.96 -24.42 16.28
CA PHE A 52 -9.24 -23.70 15.04
C PHE A 52 -8.03 -23.76 14.10
N HIS A 53 -8.29 -23.78 12.79
CA HIS A 53 -7.26 -23.92 11.75
C HIS A 53 -7.29 -22.77 10.74
N TYR A 54 -6.14 -22.14 10.52
CA TYR A 54 -5.97 -20.96 9.67
C TYR A 54 -4.78 -21.11 8.73
N ASP A 55 -4.62 -20.18 7.80
CA ASP A 55 -3.51 -20.20 6.84
C ASP A 55 -2.18 -19.88 7.53
N HIS A 56 -2.21 -18.98 8.52
CA HIS A 56 -1.10 -18.69 9.43
C HIS A 56 -1.59 -18.43 10.85
N VAL A 57 -0.83 -18.86 11.85
CA VAL A 57 -1.08 -18.55 13.25
C VAL A 57 0.22 -18.09 13.92
N PHE A 58 0.19 -16.87 14.45
CA PHE A 58 1.32 -16.22 15.10
C PHE A 58 1.08 -16.17 16.61
N GLY A 59 1.93 -16.85 17.37
CA GLY A 59 1.94 -16.79 18.84
C GLY A 59 2.54 -15.49 19.38
N CYS A 60 2.57 -15.35 20.71
CA CYS A 60 2.99 -14.13 21.41
C CYS A 60 4.43 -13.68 21.10
N GLY A 61 5.30 -14.57 20.62
CA GLY A 61 6.69 -14.26 20.26
C GLY A 61 6.88 -13.78 18.82
N ALA A 62 5.82 -13.72 18.01
CA ALA A 62 5.94 -13.34 16.61
C ALA A 62 6.22 -11.84 16.44
N THR A 63 7.33 -11.53 15.79
CA THR A 63 7.76 -10.16 15.47
C THR A 63 6.92 -9.58 14.31
N GLN A 64 6.99 -8.26 14.13
CA GLN A 64 6.36 -7.60 12.99
C GLN A 64 6.87 -8.12 11.65
N GLU A 65 8.17 -8.37 11.56
CA GLU A 65 8.81 -8.88 10.34
C GLU A 65 8.26 -10.24 9.93
N VAL A 66 8.13 -11.18 10.87
CA VAL A 66 7.58 -12.52 10.59
C VAL A 66 6.14 -12.42 10.07
N VAL A 67 5.33 -11.54 10.65
CA VAL A 67 3.95 -11.32 10.20
C VAL A 67 3.93 -10.68 8.81
N PHE A 68 4.78 -9.69 8.55
CA PHE A 68 4.89 -9.03 7.25
C PHE A 68 5.35 -9.98 6.14
N GLN A 69 6.33 -10.85 6.41
CA GLN A 69 6.82 -11.84 5.45
C GLN A 69 5.72 -12.80 5.00
N ALA A 70 4.89 -13.26 5.94
CA ALA A 70 3.83 -14.24 5.65
C ALA A 70 2.59 -13.61 4.98
N VAL A 71 2.22 -12.38 5.36
CA VAL A 71 0.95 -11.74 4.99
C VAL A 71 1.18 -10.55 4.05
N GLY A 72 2.11 -9.67 4.39
CA GLY A 72 2.37 -8.43 3.66
C GLY A 72 3.00 -8.63 2.28
N LEU A 73 3.97 -9.54 2.12
CA LEU A 73 4.61 -9.78 0.83
C LEU A 73 3.65 -10.27 -0.24
N HIS A 74 2.70 -11.13 0.14
CA HIS A 74 1.71 -11.66 -0.80
C HIS A 74 0.82 -10.53 -1.36
N LEU A 75 0.47 -9.52 -0.56
CA LEU A 75 -0.25 -8.33 -1.05
C LEU A 75 0.55 -7.55 -2.10
N LEU A 76 1.87 -7.42 -1.90
CA LEU A 76 2.75 -6.70 -2.83
C LEU A 76 2.95 -7.47 -4.12
N ASP A 77 3.17 -8.78 -4.05
CA ASP A 77 3.28 -9.64 -5.22
C ASP A 77 2.00 -9.60 -6.06
N ASN A 78 0.84 -9.59 -5.41
CA ASN A 78 -0.45 -9.42 -6.09
C ASN A 78 -0.51 -8.07 -6.83
N ALA A 79 -0.12 -6.99 -6.18
CA ALA A 79 -0.17 -5.65 -6.77
C ALA A 79 0.81 -5.49 -7.94
N MET A 80 2.02 -6.03 -7.83
CA MET A 80 3.01 -6.05 -8.92
C MET A 80 2.55 -6.87 -10.13
N ASN A 81 1.63 -7.82 -9.91
CA ASN A 81 0.95 -8.58 -10.96
C ASN A 81 -0.40 -7.98 -11.38
N ALA A 82 -0.69 -6.73 -10.99
CA ALA A 82 -1.92 -5.99 -11.33
C ALA A 82 -3.22 -6.55 -10.76
N TYR A 83 -3.15 -7.31 -9.66
CA TYR A 83 -4.33 -7.70 -8.88
C TYR A 83 -4.56 -6.72 -7.74
N ASN A 84 -5.82 -6.38 -7.47
CA ASN A 84 -6.17 -5.63 -6.27
C ASN A 84 -5.92 -6.50 -5.03
N GLY A 85 -5.45 -5.87 -3.96
CA GLY A 85 -5.20 -6.48 -2.67
C GLY A 85 -5.97 -5.78 -1.56
N CYS A 86 -6.33 -6.52 -0.52
CA CYS A 86 -6.90 -5.96 0.69
C CYS A 86 -6.41 -6.75 1.91
N ILE A 87 -5.93 -6.05 2.92
CA ILE A 87 -5.73 -6.59 4.25
C ILE A 87 -6.58 -5.82 5.25
N PHE A 88 -7.35 -6.53 6.06
CA PHE A 88 -8.02 -5.92 7.19
C PHE A 88 -7.70 -6.64 8.50
N ALA A 89 -7.33 -5.84 9.51
CA ALA A 89 -7.14 -6.32 10.87
C ALA A 89 -8.47 -6.29 11.63
N TYR A 90 -8.83 -7.41 12.27
CA TYR A 90 -10.09 -7.58 13.00
C TYR A 90 -9.85 -8.17 14.39
N GLY A 91 -10.65 -7.76 15.37
CA GLY A 91 -10.58 -8.23 16.75
C GLY A 91 -10.95 -7.14 17.76
N GLN A 92 -11.03 -7.51 19.03
CA GLN A 92 -11.43 -6.57 20.09
C GLN A 92 -10.47 -5.37 20.23
N THR A 93 -10.89 -4.31 20.88
CA THR A 93 -10.02 -3.20 21.28
C THR A 93 -8.86 -3.72 22.12
N GLY A 94 -7.66 -3.22 21.81
CA GLY A 94 -6.43 -3.62 22.47
C GLY A 94 -5.95 -5.04 22.12
N SER A 95 -6.47 -5.69 21.07
CA SER A 95 -5.97 -6.99 20.59
C SER A 95 -4.71 -6.90 19.72
N GLY A 96 -4.34 -5.71 19.23
CA GLY A 96 -3.15 -5.51 18.39
C GLY A 96 -3.42 -5.21 16.91
N LYS A 97 -4.65 -4.79 16.53
CA LYS A 97 -4.99 -4.41 15.14
C LYS A 97 -4.10 -3.29 14.59
N SER A 98 -4.14 -2.10 15.19
CA SER A 98 -3.33 -0.95 14.80
C SER A 98 -1.83 -1.23 14.94
N HIS A 99 -1.41 -1.98 15.96
CA HIS A 99 -0.03 -2.44 16.10
C HIS A 99 0.40 -3.32 14.92
N SER A 100 -0.49 -4.18 14.41
CA SER A 100 -0.15 -5.04 13.28
C SER A 100 -0.12 -4.31 11.95
N ILE A 101 -1.08 -3.41 11.71
CA ILE A 101 -1.14 -2.64 10.47
C ILE A 101 -0.07 -1.55 10.46
N MET A 102 -0.02 -0.69 11.48
CA MET A 102 0.89 0.44 11.55
C MET A 102 2.18 0.13 12.31
N GLY A 103 2.04 -0.47 13.50
CA GLY A 103 3.16 -0.65 14.43
C GLY A 103 3.65 0.67 15.02
N ASP A 104 4.85 0.62 15.61
CA ASP A 104 5.61 1.82 15.93
C ASP A 104 6.41 2.20 14.68
N VAL A 105 6.14 3.37 14.11
CA VAL A 105 6.76 3.74 12.84
C VAL A 105 8.16 4.33 13.03
N GLU A 106 8.45 4.86 14.22
CA GLU A 106 9.75 5.43 14.57
C GLU A 106 10.78 4.33 14.89
N ASP A 107 10.33 3.15 15.30
CA ASP A 107 11.16 1.97 15.52
C ASP A 107 11.08 1.01 14.32
N GLU A 108 12.14 0.94 13.52
CA GLU A 108 12.24 0.06 12.34
C GLU A 108 11.94 -1.42 12.63
N VAL A 109 12.17 -1.90 13.85
CA VAL A 109 11.88 -3.29 14.25
C VAL A 109 10.38 -3.46 14.56
N GLU A 110 9.77 -2.44 15.14
CA GLU A 110 8.36 -2.47 15.55
C GLU A 110 7.40 -1.88 14.51
N GLN A 111 7.90 -1.47 13.34
CA GLN A 111 7.09 -1.13 12.17
C GLN A 111 6.16 -2.26 11.75
N GLY A 112 4.88 -1.95 11.53
CA GLY A 112 3.85 -2.91 11.13
C GLY A 112 3.85 -3.24 9.63
N ILE A 113 2.77 -3.86 9.17
CA ILE A 113 2.61 -4.33 7.79
C ILE A 113 2.65 -3.17 6.79
N LEU A 114 1.95 -2.07 7.05
CA LEU A 114 1.83 -0.93 6.15
C LEU A 114 3.16 -0.21 5.89
N PRO A 115 3.92 0.26 6.90
CA PRO A 115 5.22 0.90 6.65
C PRO A 115 6.20 -0.05 5.94
N ARG A 116 6.29 -1.31 6.37
CA ARG A 116 7.11 -2.33 5.68
C ARG A 116 6.67 -2.55 4.23
N ALA A 117 5.36 -2.57 3.98
CA ALA A 117 4.81 -2.73 2.65
C ALA A 117 5.16 -1.55 1.74
N CYS A 118 5.09 -0.32 2.24
CA CYS A 118 5.52 0.88 1.50
C CYS A 118 7.00 0.77 1.10
N THR A 119 7.90 0.55 2.06
CA THR A 119 9.34 0.42 1.81
C THR A 119 9.63 -0.66 0.78
N ARG A 120 9.03 -1.84 0.95
CA ARG A 120 9.22 -2.97 0.03
C ARG A 120 8.64 -2.71 -1.36
N LEU A 121 7.46 -2.10 -1.46
CA LEU A 121 6.83 -1.75 -2.73
C LEU A 121 7.73 -0.82 -3.56
N PHE A 122 8.22 0.27 -2.97
CA PHE A 122 9.08 1.21 -3.70
C PHE A 122 10.40 0.55 -4.12
N SER A 123 10.97 -0.32 -3.28
CA SER A 123 12.13 -1.14 -3.66
C SER A 123 11.84 -2.05 -4.86
N MET A 124 10.67 -2.73 -4.89
CA MET A 124 10.26 -3.58 -6.02
C MET A 124 10.05 -2.77 -7.30
N LEU A 125 9.44 -1.58 -7.20
CA LEU A 125 9.22 -0.68 -8.34
C LEU A 125 10.54 -0.14 -8.90
N GLU A 126 11.48 0.25 -8.03
CA GLU A 126 12.81 0.72 -8.43
C GLU A 126 13.58 -0.39 -9.16
N GLY A 127 13.53 -1.63 -8.65
CA GLY A 127 14.12 -2.79 -9.32
C GLY A 127 13.59 -2.99 -10.75
N ARG A 128 12.32 -2.68 -11.00
CA ARG A 128 11.70 -2.77 -12.33
C ARG A 128 11.98 -1.58 -13.25
N ARG A 129 12.48 -0.44 -12.74
CA ARG A 129 12.83 0.71 -13.58
C ARG A 129 13.97 0.43 -14.55
N GLN A 130 14.72 -0.66 -14.33
CA GLN A 130 15.74 -1.16 -15.25
C GLN A 130 15.12 -1.75 -16.54
N ASP A 131 13.84 -2.15 -16.51
CA ASP A 131 13.12 -2.65 -17.67
C ASP A 131 12.87 -1.50 -18.66
N LYS A 132 13.34 -1.65 -19.90
CA LYS A 132 13.16 -0.62 -20.94
C LYS A 132 11.68 -0.30 -21.16
N GLY A 133 11.31 0.96 -20.93
CA GLY A 133 9.95 1.45 -21.14
C GLY A 133 8.97 1.06 -20.03
N PHE A 134 9.46 0.69 -18.86
CA PHE A 134 8.66 0.57 -17.64
C PHE A 134 8.54 1.93 -16.93
N GLU A 135 7.32 2.29 -16.56
CA GLU A 135 7.02 3.45 -15.73
C GLU A 135 6.01 3.05 -14.66
N ALA A 136 6.14 3.62 -13.47
CA ALA A 136 5.19 3.38 -12.39
C ALA A 136 4.89 4.66 -11.62
N THR A 137 3.64 4.78 -11.18
CA THR A 137 3.13 5.84 -10.32
C THR A 137 2.37 5.22 -9.17
N VAL A 138 2.61 5.69 -7.95
CA VAL A 138 1.86 5.29 -6.77
C VAL A 138 1.06 6.49 -6.26
N LEU A 139 -0.23 6.28 -6.01
CA LEU A 139 -1.11 7.25 -5.36
C LEU A 139 -1.53 6.70 -4.00
N ALA A 140 -1.49 7.53 -2.97
CA ALA A 140 -1.95 7.22 -1.63
C ALA A 140 -3.23 7.97 -1.31
N SER A 141 -4.18 7.31 -0.65
CA SER A 141 -5.34 7.95 -0.03
C SER A 141 -5.57 7.42 1.37
N TYR A 142 -6.13 8.25 2.24
CA TYR A 142 -6.38 7.87 3.62
C TYR A 142 -7.73 8.41 4.09
N LEU A 143 -8.61 7.50 4.50
CA LEU A 143 -9.93 7.84 5.00
C LEU A 143 -10.22 7.20 6.36
N GLU A 144 -11.15 7.80 7.08
CA GLU A 144 -11.74 7.28 8.30
C GLU A 144 -13.24 7.07 8.10
N ILE A 145 -13.76 5.94 8.58
CA ILE A 145 -15.19 5.70 8.72
C ILE A 145 -15.52 5.75 10.21
N TYR A 146 -16.24 6.78 10.63
CA TYR A 146 -16.70 6.94 12.01
C TYR A 146 -18.20 7.23 12.01
N ASN A 147 -18.95 6.46 12.80
CA ASN A 147 -20.40 6.60 12.92
C ASN A 147 -21.13 6.64 11.56
N GLU A 148 -20.78 5.71 10.65
CA GLU A 148 -21.32 5.61 9.28
C GLU A 148 -21.11 6.86 8.39
N LYS A 149 -20.14 7.71 8.76
CA LYS A 149 -19.68 8.85 7.96
C LYS A 149 -18.25 8.62 7.50
N ILE A 150 -17.94 9.03 6.28
CA ILE A 150 -16.60 8.92 5.69
C ILE A 150 -15.94 10.30 5.75
N PHE A 151 -14.73 10.33 6.29
CA PHE A 151 -13.91 11.53 6.40
C PHE A 151 -12.59 11.33 5.65
N ASP A 152 -12.21 12.31 4.87
CA ASP A 152 -10.89 12.36 4.22
C ASP A 152 -9.84 12.83 5.23
N LEU A 153 -8.82 12.02 5.48
CA LEU A 153 -7.76 12.36 6.43
C LEU A 153 -6.66 13.22 5.79
N LEU A 154 -6.58 13.31 4.46
CA LEU A 154 -5.51 14.02 3.72
C LEU A 154 -5.93 15.40 3.16
N THR A 155 -7.23 15.73 3.15
CA THR A 155 -7.74 16.98 2.55
C THR A 155 -7.14 18.27 3.14
N GLY A 156 -6.75 19.26 2.34
CA GLY A 156 -6.29 20.56 2.86
C GLY A 156 -7.38 21.43 3.51
N GLY A 157 -8.66 21.09 3.28
CA GLY A 157 -9.82 21.90 3.63
C GLY A 157 -10.74 21.29 4.69
N ASN A 158 -11.98 21.75 4.70
CA ASN A 158 -13.00 21.29 5.64
C ASN A 158 -13.37 19.82 5.31
N PRO A 159 -13.28 18.88 6.25
CA PRO A 159 -13.41 17.44 6.01
C PRO A 159 -14.86 16.99 5.85
N GLY A 160 -15.62 17.66 4.98
CA GLY A 160 -17.03 17.34 4.74
C GLY A 160 -17.27 15.84 4.52
N GLU A 161 -18.45 15.37 4.92
CA GLU A 161 -18.80 13.95 4.82
C GLU A 161 -18.76 13.47 3.36
N LEU A 162 -17.92 12.48 3.09
CA LEU A 162 -17.84 11.81 1.79
C LEU A 162 -18.85 10.66 1.71
N GLN A 163 -19.19 10.27 0.47
CA GLN A 163 -20.12 9.18 0.21
C GLN A 163 -19.44 8.09 -0.60
N VAL A 164 -19.56 6.83 -0.17
CA VAL A 164 -19.18 5.69 -1.00
C VAL A 164 -20.28 5.38 -2.02
N ARG A 165 -19.88 5.14 -3.27
CA ARG A 165 -20.75 4.78 -4.40
C ARG A 165 -20.20 3.54 -5.10
N ASN A 166 -21.05 2.77 -5.75
CA ASN A 166 -20.63 1.59 -6.51
C ASN A 166 -20.65 1.94 -8.00
N HIS A 167 -19.47 2.18 -8.59
CA HIS A 167 -19.29 2.37 -10.03
C HIS A 167 -19.54 1.05 -10.77
N PRO A 168 -20.17 1.07 -11.97
CA PRO A 168 -20.40 -0.15 -12.75
C PRO A 168 -19.13 -0.93 -13.10
N GLU A 169 -18.03 -0.21 -13.41
CA GLU A 169 -16.77 -0.81 -13.85
C GLU A 169 -15.68 -0.85 -12.78
N LEU A 170 -15.61 0.16 -11.90
CA LEU A 170 -14.51 0.35 -10.95
C LEU A 170 -14.83 -0.22 -9.56
N GLY A 171 -16.05 -0.74 -9.38
CA GLY A 171 -16.53 -1.19 -8.08
C GLY A 171 -16.77 -0.03 -7.11
N PRO A 172 -16.60 -0.26 -5.79
CA PRO A 172 -16.73 0.78 -4.77
C PRO A 172 -15.71 1.91 -4.95
N ILE A 173 -16.20 3.14 -5.00
CA ILE A 173 -15.40 4.36 -5.07
C ILE A 173 -15.92 5.38 -4.05
N VAL A 174 -15.04 6.25 -3.59
CA VAL A 174 -15.39 7.41 -2.75
C VAL A 174 -15.08 8.66 -3.57
N PRO A 175 -16.07 9.23 -4.27
CA PRO A 175 -15.86 10.47 -5.01
C PRO A 175 -15.31 11.58 -4.11
N HIS A 176 -14.44 12.41 -4.69
CA HIS A 176 -13.77 13.53 -4.02
C HIS A 176 -12.81 13.15 -2.88
N LEU A 177 -12.48 11.87 -2.72
CA LEU A 177 -11.39 11.47 -1.82
C LEU A 177 -10.06 11.97 -2.38
N THR A 178 -9.26 12.60 -1.53
CA THR A 178 -7.92 13.08 -1.86
C THR A 178 -6.99 11.90 -2.19
N GLU A 179 -6.40 11.93 -3.39
CA GLU A 179 -5.35 11.00 -3.83
C GLU A 179 -4.04 11.79 -4.01
N CYS A 180 -3.02 11.45 -3.22
CA CYS A 180 -1.71 12.10 -3.23
C CYS A 180 -0.67 11.20 -3.92
N PRO A 181 0.06 11.67 -4.95
CA PRO A 181 1.18 10.92 -5.49
C PRO A 181 2.29 10.77 -4.45
N VAL A 182 2.88 9.57 -4.39
CA VAL A 182 4.00 9.24 -3.51
C VAL A 182 5.07 8.45 -4.27
N GLU A 183 6.34 8.71 -3.98
CA GLU A 183 7.49 8.08 -4.65
C GLU A 183 8.43 7.34 -3.68
N SER A 184 8.23 7.49 -2.37
CA SER A 184 9.01 6.79 -1.35
C SER A 184 8.20 6.48 -0.09
N PHE A 185 8.78 5.69 0.81
CA PHE A 185 8.16 5.41 2.10
C PHE A 185 8.05 6.69 2.94
N GLU A 186 9.05 7.55 2.92
CA GLU A 186 9.09 8.81 3.68
C GLU A 186 7.91 9.70 3.30
N GLU A 187 7.64 9.87 2.01
CA GLU A 187 6.47 10.64 1.55
C GLU A 187 5.14 10.00 1.98
N ALA A 188 5.03 8.67 1.88
CA ALA A 188 3.85 7.95 2.33
C ALA A 188 3.68 8.05 3.85
N TYR A 189 4.77 8.03 4.62
CA TYR A 189 4.78 8.17 6.07
C TYR A 189 4.31 9.56 6.50
N GLU A 190 4.72 10.61 5.82
CA GLU A 190 4.24 11.96 6.13
C GLU A 190 2.72 12.10 5.94
N LEU A 191 2.14 11.43 4.94
CA LEU A 191 0.68 11.34 4.78
C LEU A 191 0.02 10.55 5.92
N LEU A 192 0.67 9.47 6.37
CA LEU A 192 0.21 8.66 7.49
C LEU A 192 0.21 9.43 8.80
N ASP A 193 1.32 10.10 9.12
CA ASP A 193 1.47 10.93 10.30
C ASP A 193 0.48 12.11 10.29
N PHE A 194 0.34 12.79 9.14
CA PHE A 194 -0.65 13.85 8.96
C PHE A 194 -2.09 13.36 9.22
N GLY A 195 -2.47 12.23 8.60
CA GLY A 195 -3.77 11.63 8.80
C GLY A 195 -4.00 11.13 10.23
N ALA A 196 -2.96 10.56 10.87
CA ALA A 196 -3.01 10.09 12.25
C ALA A 196 -3.21 11.24 13.24
N LYS A 197 -2.49 12.36 13.06
CA LYS A 197 -2.65 13.59 13.86
C LYS A 197 -4.07 14.13 13.74
N ARG A 198 -4.63 14.15 12.53
CA ARG A 198 -6.02 14.57 12.31
C ARG A 198 -7.03 13.66 12.96
N ARG A 199 -6.83 12.35 12.84
CA ARG A 199 -7.64 11.34 13.52
C ARG A 199 -7.61 11.54 15.04
N ALA A 200 -6.46 11.88 15.62
CA ALA A 200 -6.33 12.19 17.04
C ALA A 200 -7.03 13.50 17.44
N VAL A 201 -6.97 14.55 16.63
CA VAL A 201 -7.71 15.81 16.88
C VAL A 201 -9.22 15.61 16.76
N ALA A 202 -9.68 14.86 15.76
CA ALA A 202 -11.08 14.49 15.61
C ALA A 202 -11.59 13.68 16.82
N ALA A 203 -10.75 12.78 17.36
CA ALA A 203 -11.01 12.04 18.57
C ALA A 203 -11.25 12.93 19.80
N THR A 204 -10.42 13.95 20.02
CA THR A 204 -10.59 14.86 21.16
C THR A 204 -11.78 15.80 21.01
N GLN A 205 -12.08 16.27 19.78
CA GLN A 205 -13.18 17.20 19.52
C GLN A 205 -14.56 16.52 19.50
N MET A 206 -14.64 15.28 19.00
CA MET A 206 -15.91 14.54 18.84
C MET A 206 -16.12 13.46 19.91
N ASN A 207 -15.28 13.39 20.94
CA ASN A 207 -15.19 12.27 21.88
C ASN A 207 -15.01 10.90 21.18
N ALA A 208 -14.54 10.90 19.92
CA ALA A 208 -14.26 9.68 19.19
C ALA A 208 -12.98 9.04 19.77
N THR A 209 -12.85 7.74 19.70
CA THR A 209 -11.61 7.03 20.06
C THR A 209 -11.16 6.24 18.84
N SER A 210 -9.86 6.08 18.59
CA SER A 210 -9.36 5.26 17.48
C SER A 210 -9.89 3.83 17.49
N SER A 211 -10.27 3.31 18.67
CA SER A 211 -10.92 2.01 18.83
C SER A 211 -12.35 1.94 18.26
N ARG A 212 -12.91 3.08 17.87
CA ARG A 212 -14.32 3.27 17.49
C ARG A 212 -14.50 3.74 16.04
N SER A 213 -13.42 3.84 15.28
CA SER A 213 -13.47 4.19 13.87
C SER A 213 -12.64 3.21 13.06
N HIS A 214 -12.99 3.06 11.78
CA HIS A 214 -12.22 2.27 10.83
C HIS A 214 -11.31 3.19 10.04
N ALA A 215 -10.04 2.84 9.93
CA ALA A 215 -9.07 3.54 9.09
C ALA A 215 -8.80 2.72 7.83
N VAL A 216 -8.80 3.36 6.66
CA VAL A 216 -8.47 2.72 5.38
C VAL A 216 -7.42 3.55 4.67
N PHE A 217 -6.20 3.04 4.65
CA PHE A 217 -5.12 3.59 3.82
C PHE A 217 -5.04 2.79 2.53
N THR A 218 -4.99 3.47 1.39
CA THR A 218 -4.96 2.81 0.08
C THR A 218 -3.74 3.25 -0.70
N LEU A 219 -2.98 2.27 -1.21
CA LEU A 219 -1.97 2.49 -2.24
C LEU A 219 -2.53 2.04 -3.58
N GLN A 220 -2.59 2.95 -4.54
CA GLN A 220 -2.93 2.66 -5.92
C GLN A 220 -1.66 2.69 -6.78
N VAL A 221 -1.23 1.52 -7.22
CA VAL A 221 -0.08 1.34 -8.09
C VAL A 221 -0.55 1.31 -9.53
N ARG A 222 -0.04 2.22 -10.35
CA ARG A 222 -0.25 2.24 -11.81
C ARG A 222 1.08 1.95 -12.47
N MET A 223 1.11 1.00 -13.40
CA MET A 223 2.32 0.61 -14.13
C MET A 223 2.05 0.64 -15.63
N VAL A 224 3.00 1.16 -16.37
CA VAL A 224 3.01 1.18 -17.84
C VAL A 224 4.25 0.43 -18.31
N LEU A 225 4.08 -0.49 -19.25
CA LEU A 225 5.18 -1.23 -19.87
C LEU A 225 5.08 -1.12 -21.39
N ALA A 226 6.10 -0.52 -22.02
CA ALA A 226 6.21 -0.49 -23.47
C ALA A 226 6.36 -1.91 -24.04
N LYS A 227 5.63 -2.22 -25.11
CA LYS A 227 5.74 -3.48 -25.85
C LYS A 227 5.86 -3.20 -27.36
N PRO A 228 6.41 -4.11 -28.17
CA PRO A 228 6.38 -3.95 -29.62
C PRO A 228 4.94 -3.71 -30.11
N GLY A 229 4.67 -2.56 -30.74
CA GLY A 229 3.34 -2.21 -31.26
C GLY A 229 2.43 -1.39 -30.33
N GLY A 230 2.84 -1.08 -29.10
CA GLY A 230 2.03 -0.27 -28.18
C GLY A 230 2.57 -0.27 -26.76
N HIS A 231 1.66 -0.28 -25.78
CA HIS A 231 2.00 -0.38 -24.37
C HIS A 231 0.91 -1.12 -23.61
N VAL A 232 1.29 -1.62 -22.46
CA VAL A 232 0.40 -2.24 -21.49
C VAL A 232 0.29 -1.31 -20.30
N GLU A 233 -0.94 -0.93 -19.97
CA GLU A 233 -1.26 -0.23 -18.74
C GLU A 233 -1.86 -1.22 -17.75
N SER A 234 -1.43 -1.14 -16.51
CA SER A 234 -1.90 -2.01 -15.45
C SER A 234 -2.06 -1.25 -14.15
N GLN A 235 -2.97 -1.71 -13.31
CA GLN A 235 -3.33 -1.05 -12.07
C GLN A 235 -3.57 -2.04 -10.94
N ALA A 236 -3.24 -1.66 -9.71
CA ALA A 236 -3.65 -2.38 -8.52
C ALA A 236 -3.98 -1.40 -7.41
N LYS A 237 -5.00 -1.70 -6.62
CA LYS A 237 -5.28 -1.03 -5.34
C LYS A 237 -4.95 -1.98 -4.20
N ILE A 238 -4.18 -1.51 -3.21
CA ILE A 238 -3.90 -2.23 -1.97
C ILE A 238 -4.55 -1.46 -0.83
N HIS A 239 -5.56 -2.06 -0.21
CA HIS A 239 -6.22 -1.50 0.97
C HIS A 239 -5.59 -2.06 2.24
N PHE A 240 -5.13 -1.18 3.12
CA PHE A 240 -4.69 -1.49 4.48
C PHE A 240 -5.74 -0.95 5.45
N VAL A 241 -6.48 -1.85 6.07
CA VAL A 241 -7.66 -1.53 6.85
C VAL A 241 -7.44 -1.87 8.32
N ASP A 242 -7.54 -0.87 9.18
CA ASP A 242 -7.55 -1.02 10.63
C ASP A 242 -8.98 -0.82 11.13
N LEU A 243 -9.67 -1.91 11.43
CA LEU A 243 -11.07 -1.87 11.85
C LEU A 243 -11.21 -1.39 13.30
N ALA A 244 -12.39 -0.90 13.65
CA ALA A 244 -12.80 -0.66 15.03
C ALA A 244 -12.80 -1.97 15.86
N GLY A 245 -12.87 -1.83 17.18
CA GLY A 245 -13.02 -2.95 18.10
C GLY A 245 -14.30 -3.77 17.86
N SER A 246 -14.17 -5.10 17.83
CA SER A 246 -15.30 -6.02 17.61
C SER A 246 -16.12 -6.35 18.87
N GLU A 247 -15.71 -5.84 20.04
CA GLU A 247 -16.33 -6.18 21.32
C GLU A 247 -17.77 -5.67 21.45
N ARG A 248 -18.59 -6.41 22.20
CA ARG A 248 -19.99 -6.06 22.42
C ARG A 248 -20.14 -4.95 23.47
N GLN A 249 -21.01 -3.97 23.19
CA GLN A 249 -21.28 -2.81 24.07
C GLN A 249 -21.65 -3.13 25.52
N LYS A 250 -22.12 -4.35 25.83
CA LYS A 250 -22.55 -4.74 27.19
C LYS A 250 -21.45 -4.55 28.25
N LYS A 251 -20.16 -4.53 27.86
CA LYS A 251 -19.03 -4.29 28.77
C LYS A 251 -18.66 -2.82 28.99
N SER A 252 -19.19 -1.86 28.21
CA SER A 252 -18.67 -0.48 28.23
C SER A 252 -19.42 0.49 29.16
N GLY A 253 -20.54 0.09 29.77
CA GLY A 253 -21.28 0.90 30.74
C GLY A 253 -21.74 2.29 30.24
N ALA A 254 -21.85 2.47 28.92
CA ALA A 254 -22.04 3.79 28.32
C ALA A 254 -23.52 4.19 28.22
N ALA A 255 -23.87 5.39 28.67
CA ALA A 255 -25.22 5.98 28.58
C ALA A 255 -25.23 7.21 27.64
N GLY A 256 -26.41 7.54 27.09
CA GLY A 256 -26.63 8.76 26.30
C GLY A 256 -26.11 8.70 24.85
N GLU A 257 -25.48 9.76 24.34
CA GLU A 257 -24.94 9.83 22.97
C GLU A 257 -23.92 8.72 22.66
N ARG A 258 -23.17 8.26 23.67
CA ARG A 258 -22.26 7.11 23.56
C ARG A 258 -22.97 5.80 23.21
N LEU A 259 -24.27 5.67 23.53
CA LEU A 259 -25.10 4.54 23.14
C LEU A 259 -25.46 4.63 21.65
N LYS A 260 -25.83 5.81 21.15
CA LYS A 260 -26.11 6.02 19.71
C LYS A 260 -24.85 5.83 18.86
N GLU A 261 -23.71 6.35 19.30
CA GLU A 261 -22.39 6.14 18.70
C GLU A 261 -22.02 4.64 18.70
N GLY A 262 -22.23 3.98 19.83
CA GLY A 262 -22.05 2.55 19.98
C GLY A 262 -22.88 1.69 19.04
N ILE A 263 -24.11 2.12 18.73
CA ILE A 263 -24.97 1.51 17.73
C ILE A 263 -24.37 1.67 16.33
N GLY A 264 -23.86 2.86 15.96
CA GLY A 264 -23.26 3.10 14.63
C GLY A 264 -21.98 2.29 14.39
N ILE A 265 -21.10 2.17 15.38
CA ILE A 265 -19.87 1.36 15.27
C ILE A 265 -20.21 -0.12 15.16
N ASN A 266 -21.10 -0.59 16.03
CA ASN A 266 -21.55 -1.97 15.94
C ASN A 266 -22.35 -2.24 14.68
N LEU A 267 -23.03 -1.25 14.09
CA LEU A 267 -23.72 -1.43 12.83
C LEU A 267 -22.73 -1.88 11.75
N SER A 268 -21.62 -1.17 11.58
CA SER A 268 -20.60 -1.53 10.57
C SER A 268 -20.06 -2.95 10.73
N LEU A 269 -19.66 -3.35 11.95
CA LEU A 269 -19.09 -4.67 12.22
C LEU A 269 -20.16 -5.78 12.29
N THR A 270 -21.38 -5.48 12.73
CA THR A 270 -22.51 -6.42 12.70
C THR A 270 -22.92 -6.69 11.25
N THR A 271 -23.00 -5.65 10.43
CA THR A 271 -23.27 -5.77 8.99
C THR A 271 -22.16 -6.56 8.30
N LEU A 272 -20.89 -6.29 8.62
CA LEU A 272 -19.75 -7.08 8.13
C LEU A 272 -19.90 -8.56 8.53
N GLY A 273 -20.22 -8.85 9.80
CA GLY A 273 -20.47 -10.22 10.29
C GLY A 273 -21.60 -10.92 9.54
N ARG A 274 -22.71 -10.22 9.26
CA ARG A 274 -23.83 -10.73 8.48
C ARG A 274 -23.43 -11.01 7.04
N VAL A 275 -22.76 -10.06 6.38
CA VAL A 275 -22.26 -10.21 5.00
C VAL A 275 -21.34 -11.42 4.87
N ILE A 276 -20.35 -11.57 5.75
CA ILE A 276 -19.46 -12.73 5.77
C ILE A 276 -20.25 -14.03 5.95
N SER A 277 -21.21 -14.05 6.88
CA SER A 277 -22.02 -15.24 7.16
C SER A 277 -22.92 -15.62 5.99
N GLU A 278 -23.39 -14.66 5.21
CA GLU A 278 -24.15 -14.91 3.98
C GLU A 278 -23.26 -15.42 2.85
N LEU A 279 -22.08 -14.83 2.66
CA LEU A 279 -21.10 -15.25 1.64
C LEU A 279 -20.49 -16.63 1.92
N ALA A 280 -20.32 -16.99 3.19
CA ALA A 280 -19.77 -18.28 3.59
C ALA A 280 -20.75 -19.46 3.36
N LYS A 281 -22.04 -19.19 3.10
CA LYS A 281 -23.03 -20.25 2.85
C LYS A 281 -22.81 -20.87 1.47
N PRO A 282 -22.69 -22.20 1.36
CA PRO A 282 -22.60 -22.88 0.08
C PRO A 282 -23.81 -22.56 -0.80
N GLY A 283 -23.58 -22.17 -2.05
CA GLY A 283 -24.66 -21.91 -3.01
C GLY A 283 -25.51 -20.67 -2.70
N ALA A 284 -24.99 -19.70 -1.95
CA ALA A 284 -25.65 -18.41 -1.74
C ALA A 284 -26.00 -17.76 -3.11
N ARG A 285 -27.30 -17.58 -3.37
CA ARG A 285 -27.82 -17.01 -4.63
C ARG A 285 -28.08 -15.50 -4.55
N SER A 286 -28.26 -14.97 -3.34
CA SER A 286 -28.52 -13.55 -3.11
C SER A 286 -27.24 -12.81 -2.76
N VAL A 287 -26.99 -11.70 -3.45
CA VAL A 287 -25.93 -10.75 -3.08
C VAL A 287 -26.27 -10.15 -1.72
N PRO A 288 -25.38 -10.24 -0.72
CA PRO A 288 -25.59 -9.63 0.59
C PRO A 288 -25.91 -8.14 0.53
N ALA A 289 -26.57 -7.62 1.55
CA ALA A 289 -26.89 -6.20 1.68
C ALA A 289 -25.66 -5.36 2.09
N PHE A 290 -24.67 -5.22 1.18
CA PHE A 290 -23.46 -4.42 1.41
C PHE A 290 -23.75 -2.92 1.65
N ARG A 291 -24.92 -2.44 1.22
CA ARG A 291 -25.33 -1.03 1.35
C ARG A 291 -25.71 -0.64 2.78
N ASP A 292 -25.94 -1.62 3.65
CA ASP A 292 -26.38 -1.39 5.04
C ASP A 292 -25.27 -0.81 5.93
N SER A 293 -24.02 -0.78 5.46
CA SER A 293 -22.94 -0.01 6.05
C SER A 293 -22.00 0.55 4.98
N LYS A 294 -21.48 1.76 5.20
CA LYS A 294 -20.44 2.37 4.36
C LYS A 294 -19.18 1.51 4.31
N LEU A 295 -18.82 0.88 5.44
CA LEU A 295 -17.67 -0.02 5.52
C LEU A 295 -17.84 -1.22 4.58
N THR A 296 -18.97 -1.92 4.68
CA THR A 296 -19.21 -3.09 3.83
C THR A 296 -19.33 -2.71 2.37
N LEU A 297 -19.94 -1.56 2.05
CA LEU A 297 -20.01 -1.10 0.68
C LEU A 297 -18.62 -0.77 0.12
N LEU A 298 -17.75 -0.14 0.91
CA LEU A 298 -16.36 0.13 0.54
C LEU A 298 -15.56 -1.17 0.32
N LEU A 299 -15.74 -2.15 1.21
CA LEU A 299 -15.04 -3.44 1.16
C LEU A 299 -15.72 -4.48 0.27
N LYS A 300 -16.76 -4.12 -0.49
CA LYS A 300 -17.54 -5.08 -1.28
C LYS A 300 -16.66 -5.90 -2.21
N ASP A 301 -15.73 -5.26 -2.92
CA ASP A 301 -14.82 -5.97 -3.84
C ASP A 301 -13.80 -6.82 -3.09
N ALA A 302 -13.35 -6.38 -1.91
CA ALA A 302 -12.49 -7.16 -1.03
C ALA A 302 -13.19 -8.44 -0.52
N LEU A 303 -14.52 -8.42 -0.38
CA LEU A 303 -15.26 -9.53 0.23
C LEU A 303 -15.89 -10.49 -0.77
N MET A 304 -16.23 -10.05 -1.98
CA MET A 304 -16.87 -10.92 -2.97
C MET A 304 -16.47 -10.64 -4.43
N GLY A 305 -15.60 -9.67 -4.68
CA GLY A 305 -15.34 -9.14 -6.01
C GLY A 305 -13.89 -9.28 -6.43
N ASN A 306 -13.42 -8.25 -7.15
CA ASN A 306 -12.09 -8.19 -7.73
C ASN A 306 -11.04 -7.78 -6.68
N SER A 307 -10.65 -8.73 -5.84
CA SER A 307 -9.57 -8.53 -4.86
C SER A 307 -9.02 -9.86 -4.34
N ARG A 308 -7.71 -9.91 -4.09
CA ARG A 308 -7.07 -10.94 -3.26
C ARG A 308 -7.00 -10.42 -1.83
N THR A 309 -7.70 -11.08 -0.94
CA THR A 309 -8.00 -10.52 0.38
C THR A 309 -7.45 -11.36 1.50
N GLU A 310 -6.91 -10.67 2.51
CA GLU A 310 -6.33 -11.24 3.71
C GLU A 310 -7.01 -10.66 4.95
N LEU A 311 -7.39 -11.54 5.87
CA LEU A 311 -7.86 -11.18 7.20
C LEU A 311 -6.74 -11.45 8.21
N LEU A 312 -6.40 -10.44 9.00
CA LEU A 312 -5.54 -10.59 10.18
C LEU A 312 -6.39 -10.52 11.46
N ALA A 313 -6.73 -11.67 12.01
CA ALA A 313 -7.49 -11.80 13.25
C ALA A 313 -6.56 -11.62 14.47
N CYS A 314 -6.67 -10.47 15.14
CA CYS A 314 -5.89 -10.12 16.31
C CYS A 314 -6.61 -10.57 17.60
N VAL A 315 -5.94 -11.30 18.47
CA VAL A 315 -6.53 -11.88 19.68
C VAL A 315 -5.70 -11.64 20.94
N SER A 316 -6.36 -11.62 22.10
CA SER A 316 -5.70 -11.56 23.41
C SER A 316 -5.45 -12.98 23.95
N PRO A 317 -4.29 -13.24 24.59
CA PRO A 317 -4.01 -14.50 25.29
C PRO A 317 -4.76 -14.63 26.62
N SER A 318 -5.47 -13.59 27.06
CA SER A 318 -6.03 -13.51 28.41
C SER A 318 -7.36 -14.23 28.55
N SER A 319 -7.48 -15.00 29.63
CA SER A 319 -8.74 -15.64 30.04
C SER A 319 -9.86 -14.61 30.30
N PHE A 320 -9.53 -13.36 30.67
CA PHE A 320 -10.51 -12.28 30.81
C PHE A 320 -11.18 -11.88 29.49
N ASN A 321 -10.52 -12.18 28.37
CA ASN A 321 -10.92 -11.81 27.02
C ASN A 321 -11.33 -13.03 26.17
N LEU A 322 -11.55 -14.19 26.81
CA LEU A 322 -11.73 -15.46 26.11
C LEU A 322 -12.97 -15.48 25.22
N GLU A 323 -14.09 -14.90 25.68
CA GLU A 323 -15.33 -14.81 24.90
C GLU A 323 -15.13 -14.03 23.60
N GLU A 324 -14.46 -12.88 23.67
CA GLU A 324 -14.17 -12.04 22.50
C GLU A 324 -13.14 -12.67 21.57
N THR A 325 -12.18 -13.40 22.16
CA THR A 325 -11.19 -14.20 21.42
C THR A 325 -11.87 -15.30 20.61
N VAL A 326 -12.73 -16.10 21.24
CA VAL A 326 -13.51 -17.14 20.54
C VAL A 326 -14.40 -16.54 19.46
N SER A 327 -15.08 -15.43 19.75
CA SER A 327 -15.90 -14.70 18.75
C SER A 327 -15.07 -14.26 17.53
N THR A 328 -13.84 -13.77 17.76
CA THR A 328 -12.90 -13.37 16.71
C THR A 328 -12.45 -14.57 15.87
N LEU A 329 -12.12 -15.69 16.51
CA LEU A 329 -11.71 -16.93 15.83
C LEU A 329 -12.85 -17.56 15.01
N GLU A 330 -14.08 -17.56 15.53
CA GLU A 330 -15.27 -18.01 14.79
C GLU A 330 -15.57 -17.12 13.59
N PHE A 331 -15.44 -15.79 13.73
CA PHE A 331 -15.56 -14.86 12.61
C PHE A 331 -14.50 -15.15 11.54
N ALA A 332 -13.25 -15.31 11.95
CA ALA A 332 -12.14 -15.63 11.05
C ALA A 332 -12.36 -16.96 10.30
N THR A 333 -12.92 -17.96 10.98
CA THR A 333 -13.27 -19.25 10.37
C THR A 333 -14.32 -19.09 9.26
N ARG A 334 -15.33 -18.23 9.47
CA ARG A 334 -16.33 -17.91 8.44
C ARG A 334 -15.71 -17.16 7.26
N CYS A 335 -14.82 -16.20 7.51
CA CYS A 335 -14.12 -15.47 6.45
C CYS A 335 -13.35 -16.40 5.51
N LYS A 336 -12.68 -17.43 6.03
CA LYS A 336 -11.94 -18.41 5.23
C LYS A 336 -12.79 -19.15 4.17
N LEU A 337 -14.10 -19.24 4.39
CA LEU A 337 -15.04 -19.89 3.46
C LEU A 337 -15.49 -18.96 2.33
N VAL A 338 -15.25 -17.67 2.44
CA VAL A 338 -15.66 -16.67 1.46
C VAL A 338 -14.73 -16.71 0.25
N LYS A 339 -15.32 -16.72 -0.95
CA LYS A 339 -14.62 -16.72 -2.22
C LYS A 339 -14.64 -15.34 -2.86
N THR A 340 -13.50 -14.88 -3.35
CA THR A 340 -13.34 -13.70 -4.20
C THR A 340 -12.98 -14.13 -5.62
N SER A 341 -13.25 -13.24 -6.58
CA SER A 341 -12.99 -13.45 -8.01
C SER A 341 -12.03 -12.38 -8.49
N ALA A 342 -10.75 -12.54 -8.15
CA ALA A 342 -9.72 -11.58 -8.49
C ALA A 342 -9.46 -11.59 -10.00
N MET A 343 -9.32 -10.41 -10.59
CA MET A 343 -9.05 -10.21 -12.01
C MET A 343 -7.80 -9.38 -12.17
N LYS A 344 -7.00 -9.71 -13.19
CA LYS A 344 -5.84 -8.92 -13.55
C LYS A 344 -6.31 -7.61 -14.21
N ASN A 345 -6.00 -6.47 -13.60
CA ASN A 345 -6.40 -5.16 -14.11
C ASN A 345 -5.34 -4.64 -15.10
N GLU A 346 -5.34 -5.24 -16.30
CA GLU A 346 -4.40 -4.92 -17.38
C GLU A 346 -5.16 -4.59 -18.67
N GLN A 347 -4.71 -3.55 -19.37
CA GLN A 347 -5.24 -3.16 -20.68
C GLN A 347 -4.10 -2.95 -21.66
N SER A 348 -4.18 -3.59 -22.83
CA SER A 348 -3.28 -3.32 -23.96
C SER A 348 -3.84 -2.18 -24.80
N LYS A 349 -3.05 -1.13 -25.02
CA LYS A 349 -3.43 0.01 -25.85
C LYS A 349 -2.51 0.11 -27.08
N ALA A 350 -3.10 0.40 -28.24
CA ALA A 350 -2.37 0.64 -29.48
C ALA A 350 -1.60 1.97 -29.39
N LYS A 351 -0.57 2.14 -30.24
CA LYS A 351 0.39 3.29 -30.29
C LYS A 351 -0.19 4.72 -30.29
N ALA A 352 -1.52 4.92 -30.28
CA ALA A 352 -2.14 6.24 -30.24
C ALA A 352 -2.63 6.60 -28.81
N SER A 353 -1.82 7.43 -28.13
CA SER A 353 -2.13 8.33 -26.99
C SER A 353 -1.40 8.11 -25.65
N VAL A 354 -0.10 7.79 -25.65
CA VAL A 354 0.72 7.78 -24.40
C VAL A 354 0.99 9.20 -23.85
N ARG A 355 0.63 10.27 -24.55
CA ARG A 355 1.04 11.63 -24.17
C ARG A 355 0.10 12.38 -23.22
N GLY A 356 -1.17 11.96 -23.11
CA GLY A 356 -2.20 12.79 -22.46
C GLY A 356 -2.15 12.85 -20.93
N MET A 357 -1.84 11.74 -20.25
CA MET A 357 -1.76 11.71 -18.78
C MET A 357 -0.43 12.28 -18.28
N TRP A 358 0.64 12.00 -19.04
CA TRP A 358 2.02 12.37 -18.72
C TRP A 358 2.32 13.86 -18.91
N GLU A 359 1.78 14.52 -19.95
CA GLU A 359 2.00 15.95 -20.17
C GLU A 359 1.22 16.86 -19.21
N VAL A 360 0.16 16.38 -18.57
CA VAL A 360 -0.58 17.19 -17.59
C VAL A 360 0.13 17.18 -16.23
N VAL A 361 0.66 16.02 -15.81
CA VAL A 361 1.48 15.90 -14.59
C VAL A 361 2.88 16.49 -14.80
N LYS A 362 3.53 16.28 -15.96
CA LYS A 362 4.82 16.92 -16.31
C LYS A 362 4.70 18.40 -16.70
N GLY A 363 3.64 18.80 -17.39
CA GLY A 363 3.44 20.16 -17.88
C GLY A 363 3.03 21.16 -16.79
N ARG A 364 2.62 20.68 -15.60
CA ARG A 364 2.56 21.47 -14.37
C ARG A 364 3.91 21.47 -13.62
N ARG A 365 4.68 20.38 -13.68
CA ARG A 365 6.09 20.29 -13.22
C ARG A 365 7.02 21.31 -13.89
N ALA A 366 6.80 21.63 -15.17
CA ALA A 366 7.68 22.51 -15.94
C ALA A 366 7.35 24.01 -15.89
N ARG A 367 6.18 24.42 -15.35
CA ARG A 367 5.68 25.80 -15.55
C ARG A 367 5.67 26.71 -14.34
N GLY A 368 5.93 26.24 -13.11
CA GLY A 368 6.12 27.11 -11.94
C GLY A 368 5.09 28.25 -11.80
N VAL A 369 3.83 28.02 -12.18
CA VAL A 369 2.82 29.10 -12.17
C VAL A 369 2.22 29.16 -10.79
N ALA A 370 2.66 30.15 -10.01
CA ALA A 370 1.93 30.67 -8.89
C ALA A 370 0.87 31.66 -9.41
N GLY A 371 -0.42 31.34 -9.29
CA GLY A 371 -1.48 32.30 -9.63
C GLY A 371 -2.89 31.73 -9.42
N PRO A 372 -3.82 32.49 -8.80
CA PRO A 372 -5.06 31.94 -8.27
C PRO A 372 -6.06 31.70 -9.39
N LEU A 373 -6.60 30.49 -9.47
CA LEU A 373 -7.78 30.20 -10.27
C LEU A 373 -8.91 29.73 -9.34
N ASN A 374 -9.79 30.68 -9.05
CA ASN A 374 -11.14 30.43 -8.54
C ASN A 374 -11.85 29.42 -9.45
N GLY A 375 -12.37 28.36 -8.86
CA GLY A 375 -13.17 27.34 -9.54
C GLY A 375 -12.54 25.96 -9.45
N TYR A 376 -13.25 25.05 -8.79
CA TYR A 376 -12.97 23.62 -8.73
C TYR A 376 -12.79 23.03 -10.13
N SER A 377 -11.58 23.09 -10.71
CA SER A 377 -11.25 22.39 -11.95
C SER A 377 -10.77 20.98 -11.62
N LEU A 378 -11.75 20.15 -11.24
CA LEU A 378 -11.62 18.70 -11.19
C LEU A 378 -11.32 18.19 -12.61
N LEU A 379 -10.17 17.53 -12.80
CA LEU A 379 -9.96 16.75 -14.01
C LEU A 379 -10.71 15.43 -13.85
N GLU A 380 -11.98 15.39 -14.28
CA GLU A 380 -12.69 14.12 -14.46
C GLU A 380 -12.04 13.34 -15.60
N ARG A 381 -11.27 12.30 -15.26
CA ARG A 381 -11.02 11.17 -16.15
C ARG A 381 -11.05 9.88 -15.35
N GLU A 382 -11.91 8.95 -15.80
CA GLU A 382 -12.01 7.59 -15.26
C GLU A 382 -12.35 7.54 -13.75
N GLY A 383 -13.13 8.50 -13.23
CA GLY A 383 -13.64 8.47 -11.86
C GLY A 383 -12.64 8.86 -10.76
N HIS A 384 -11.46 9.37 -11.13
CA HIS A 384 -10.45 9.87 -10.19
C HIS A 384 -10.54 11.40 -10.02
N TYR A 385 -10.51 11.86 -8.78
CA TYR A 385 -10.53 13.28 -8.41
C TYR A 385 -9.11 13.71 -8.04
N LEU A 386 -8.29 14.06 -9.04
CA LEU A 386 -6.95 14.58 -8.79
C LEU A 386 -7.04 16.01 -8.25
N ILE A 387 -6.53 16.24 -7.04
CA ILE A 387 -6.46 17.57 -6.43
C ILE A 387 -5.20 18.30 -6.96
N SER A 388 -5.35 19.59 -7.29
CA SER A 388 -4.21 20.44 -7.68
C SER A 388 -3.22 20.54 -6.53
N THR A 389 -1.92 20.56 -6.79
CA THR A 389 -0.89 20.72 -5.75
C THR A 389 -1.12 21.96 -4.89
N GLU A 390 -1.65 23.04 -5.47
CA GLU A 390 -2.02 24.29 -4.77
C GLU A 390 -3.15 24.15 -3.74
N GLN A 391 -3.85 23.03 -3.73
CA GLN A 391 -4.98 22.73 -2.84
C GLN A 391 -4.63 21.67 -1.79
N LEU A 392 -3.41 21.12 -1.83
CA LEU A 392 -2.88 20.24 -0.78
C LEU A 392 -2.51 21.07 0.47
N PRO A 393 -2.51 20.49 1.68
CA PRO A 393 -1.96 21.13 2.87
C PRO A 393 -0.56 21.73 2.61
N PRO A 394 -0.20 22.91 3.17
CA PRO A 394 1.09 23.57 2.92
C PRO A 394 2.31 22.68 3.18
N ILE A 395 2.22 21.72 4.09
CA ILE A 395 3.28 20.73 4.35
C ILE A 395 3.47 19.79 3.14
N ILE A 396 2.39 19.26 2.58
CA ILE A 396 2.40 18.42 1.38
C ILE A 396 2.83 19.22 0.15
N GLN A 397 2.43 20.50 0.06
CA GLN A 397 2.94 21.40 -1.00
C GLN A 397 4.45 21.59 -0.91
N THR A 398 4.95 21.82 0.30
CA THR A 398 6.36 22.06 0.57
C THR A 398 7.19 20.79 0.30
N MET A 399 6.71 19.61 0.69
CA MET A 399 7.30 18.32 0.32
C MET A 399 7.37 18.14 -1.19
N TYR A 400 6.27 18.42 -1.90
CA TYR A 400 6.22 18.32 -3.36
C TYR A 400 7.26 19.25 -4.01
N LEU A 401 7.48 20.44 -3.44
CA LEU A 401 8.49 21.40 -3.90
C LEU A 401 9.93 20.96 -3.57
N ILE A 402 10.18 20.40 -2.38
CA ILE A 402 11.51 19.91 -1.95
C ILE A 402 11.92 18.71 -2.79
N HIS A 403 11.04 17.73 -2.97
CA HIS A 403 11.32 16.53 -3.77
C HIS A 403 11.55 16.86 -5.24
N ASN A 404 10.84 17.85 -5.80
CA ASN A 404 11.11 18.34 -7.15
C ASN A 404 12.52 18.94 -7.25
N LYS A 405 12.99 19.70 -6.24
CA LYS A 405 14.34 20.24 -6.21
C LYS A 405 15.42 19.15 -6.09
N ASP A 406 15.20 18.15 -5.24
CA ASP A 406 16.16 17.05 -5.08
C ASP A 406 16.23 16.14 -6.31
N ARG A 407 15.12 15.96 -7.04
CA ARG A 407 15.11 15.25 -8.33
C ARG A 407 15.72 16.05 -9.47
N GLU A 408 15.47 17.35 -9.57
CA GLU A 408 16.16 18.22 -10.53
C GLU A 408 17.67 18.19 -10.28
N HIS A 409 18.07 18.26 -9.01
CA HIS A 409 19.46 18.15 -8.61
C HIS A 409 20.06 16.77 -8.95
N SER A 410 19.38 15.67 -8.61
CA SER A 410 19.85 14.31 -8.90
C SER A 410 19.91 14.00 -10.41
N ALA A 411 18.91 14.44 -11.18
CA ALA A 411 18.90 14.31 -12.64
C ALA A 411 19.97 15.18 -13.30
N ALA A 412 20.19 16.40 -12.84
CA ALA A 412 21.28 17.26 -13.30
C ALA A 412 22.64 16.65 -12.98
N MET A 413 22.81 16.06 -11.79
CA MET A 413 24.04 15.38 -11.39
C MET A 413 24.31 14.12 -12.22
N SER A 414 23.29 13.35 -12.55
CA SER A 414 23.40 12.19 -13.47
C SER A 414 23.78 12.61 -14.89
N LEU A 415 23.15 13.66 -15.42
CA LEU A 415 23.50 14.26 -16.72
C LEU A 415 24.94 14.79 -16.75
N LEU A 416 25.36 15.47 -15.69
CA LEU A 416 26.72 15.99 -15.54
C LEU A 416 27.75 14.85 -15.47
N SER A 417 27.42 13.75 -14.78
CA SER A 417 28.27 12.55 -14.72
C SER A 417 28.44 11.91 -16.10
N ASN A 418 27.34 11.72 -16.83
CA ASN A 418 27.37 11.14 -18.18
C ASN A 418 28.13 12.04 -19.17
N GLN A 419 27.96 13.36 -19.09
CA GLN A 419 28.72 14.31 -19.90
C GLN A 419 30.21 14.27 -19.57
N LYS A 420 30.59 14.14 -18.29
CA LYS A 420 31.99 14.00 -17.88
C LYS A 420 32.62 12.72 -18.43
N GLU A 421 31.89 11.61 -18.41
CA GLU A 421 32.36 10.34 -18.99
C GLU A 421 32.53 10.44 -20.51
N GLU A 422 31.58 11.09 -21.21
CA GLU A 422 31.66 11.27 -22.66
C GLU A 422 32.82 12.17 -23.08
N VAL A 423 33.05 13.27 -22.36
CA VAL A 423 34.21 14.15 -22.59
C VAL A 423 35.52 13.40 -22.34
N ARG A 424 35.61 12.66 -21.23
CA ARG A 424 36.80 11.87 -20.89
C ARG A 424 37.07 10.78 -21.95
N ALA A 425 36.03 10.12 -22.46
CA ALA A 425 36.16 9.14 -23.53
C ALA A 425 36.67 9.78 -24.84
N ARG A 426 36.21 10.99 -25.19
CA ARG A 426 36.69 11.74 -26.36
C ARG A 426 38.16 12.16 -26.20
N GLU A 427 38.55 12.66 -25.04
CA GLU A 427 39.94 13.04 -24.76
C GLU A 427 40.88 11.83 -24.86
N VAL A 428 40.49 10.70 -24.29
CA VAL A 428 41.26 9.44 -24.40
C VAL A 428 41.38 9.00 -25.87
N ALA A 429 40.31 9.07 -26.65
CA ALA A 429 40.34 8.70 -28.06
C ALA A 429 41.26 9.61 -28.89
N VAL A 430 41.28 10.93 -28.61
CA VAL A 430 42.18 11.88 -29.27
C VAL A 430 43.64 11.59 -28.92
N LEU A 431 43.95 11.36 -27.64
CA LEU A 431 45.31 11.02 -27.21
C LEU A 431 45.79 9.69 -27.82
N GLN A 432 44.92 8.69 -27.90
CA GLN A 432 45.24 7.41 -28.55
C GLN A 432 45.52 7.59 -30.04
N ALA A 433 44.74 8.43 -30.74
CA ALA A 433 44.97 8.73 -32.16
C ALA A 433 46.28 9.49 -32.38
N GLN A 434 46.63 10.45 -31.52
CA GLN A 434 47.91 11.16 -31.57
C GLN A 434 49.09 10.22 -31.33
N MET A 435 49.01 9.38 -30.29
CA MET A 435 50.05 8.38 -30.01
C MET A 435 50.23 7.38 -31.17
N ALA A 436 49.13 6.96 -31.81
CA ALA A 436 49.20 6.08 -32.98
C ALA A 436 49.87 6.78 -34.18
N SER A 437 49.56 8.05 -34.42
CA SER A 437 50.18 8.85 -35.47
C SER A 437 51.69 9.05 -35.24
N GLU A 438 52.10 9.35 -34.00
CA GLU A 438 53.52 9.54 -33.65
C GLU A 438 54.31 8.23 -33.76
N ARG A 439 53.72 7.09 -33.39
CA ARG A 439 54.31 5.77 -33.58
C ARG A 439 54.52 5.46 -35.06
N ALA A 440 53.50 5.68 -35.89
CA ALA A 440 53.61 5.46 -37.33
C ALA A 440 54.66 6.36 -37.99
N ALA A 441 54.77 7.63 -37.57
CA ALA A 441 55.81 8.53 -38.05
C ALA A 441 57.21 8.08 -37.62
N SER A 442 57.36 7.61 -36.38
CA SER A 442 58.63 7.09 -35.87
C SER A 442 59.07 5.82 -36.60
N GLU A 443 58.13 4.90 -36.86
CA GLU A 443 58.38 3.68 -37.64
C GLU A 443 58.79 4.00 -39.08
N ALA A 444 58.11 4.94 -39.75
CA ALA A 444 58.49 5.37 -41.10
C ALA A 444 59.90 5.98 -41.14
N THR A 445 60.26 6.76 -40.11
CA THR A 445 61.61 7.37 -40.01
C THR A 445 62.68 6.31 -39.76
N LEU A 446 62.36 5.27 -38.97
CA LEU A 446 63.22 4.11 -38.75
C LEU A 446 63.41 3.29 -40.03
N ASP A 447 62.36 3.06 -40.80
CA ASP A 447 62.43 2.36 -42.08
C ASP A 447 63.27 3.13 -43.12
N ASP A 448 63.09 4.45 -43.20
CA ASP A 448 63.87 5.30 -44.11
C ASP A 448 65.36 5.36 -43.71
N THR A 449 65.65 5.40 -42.41
CA THR A 449 67.04 5.33 -41.93
C THR A 449 67.65 3.95 -42.15
N HIS A 450 66.89 2.86 -41.98
CA HIS A 450 67.33 1.51 -42.34
C HIS A 450 67.64 1.40 -43.83
N ARG A 451 66.74 1.85 -44.73
CA ARG A 451 67.00 1.84 -46.19
C ARG A 451 68.22 2.68 -46.57
N ALA A 452 68.39 3.86 -45.98
CA ALA A 452 69.55 4.70 -46.23
C ALA A 452 70.88 4.08 -45.74
N LEU A 453 70.83 3.25 -44.68
CA LEU A 453 71.97 2.48 -44.20
C LEU A 453 72.28 1.29 -45.12
N GLU A 454 71.27 0.59 -45.63
CA GLU A 454 71.43 -0.49 -46.61
C GLU A 454 72.07 0.01 -47.92
N ASP A 455 71.62 1.16 -48.44
CA ASP A 455 72.17 1.77 -49.66
C ASP A 455 73.62 2.24 -49.51
N LYS A 456 74.03 2.66 -48.30
CA LYS A 456 75.42 3.11 -48.02
C LYS A 456 76.38 1.97 -47.73
N THR A 457 75.91 0.85 -47.23
CA THR A 457 76.77 -0.27 -46.77
C THR A 457 76.76 -1.47 -47.72
N GLY A 458 75.81 -1.53 -48.66
CA GLY A 458 75.66 -2.65 -49.60
C GLY A 458 75.19 -3.95 -48.95
N PHE A 459 74.82 -3.90 -47.66
CA PHE A 459 74.35 -5.05 -46.89
C PHE A 459 72.85 -4.90 -46.67
N ARG A 460 72.06 -5.76 -47.33
CA ARG A 460 70.63 -5.93 -47.02
C ARG A 460 70.50 -6.78 -45.76
N VAL A 461 69.68 -6.35 -44.80
CA VAL A 461 69.34 -7.15 -43.62
C VAL A 461 68.23 -8.14 -43.97
#